data_AF-A0A2E8R2L2-F1
#
_entry.id   AF-A0A2E8R2L2-F1
#
_cell.length_a   1.000
_cell.length_b   1.000
_cell.length_c   1.000
_cell.angle_alpha   90.00
_cell.angle_beta   90.00
_cell.angle_gamma   90.00
#
_symmetry.space_group_name_H-M   'P 1'
#
loop_
_entity.id
_entity.type
_entity.pdbx_description
1 polymer ?
#
loop_
_entity_poly.entity_id
_entity_poly.type
_entity_poly.pdbx_seq_one_letter_code
_entity_poly.pdbx_strand_id
1 'polypeptide(L)'
;MCGMPYMLRNAIFCFIAVALLLVCLVVAGCGDGQQKAEGKARVKLLGWGDTTSMAKYRIIEEAFEKTNPAIDLVVEILDGESYHRKLPIMIASDSAPDIFECVPESPAFFPSYASKRA
;
A
#
# COMPACT_ATOMS: atom_id res chain seq x y z
N MET A 1 15.64 1.85 66.37
CA MET A 1 14.68 2.67 65.59
C MET A 1 15.37 3.11 64.31
N CYS A 2 14.71 2.80 63.18
CA CYS A 2 14.80 3.28 61.80
C CYS A 2 16.11 3.89 61.24
N GLY A 3 16.53 3.40 60.07
CA GLY A 3 17.46 4.17 59.22
C GLY A 3 18.03 3.55 57.95
N MET A 4 17.60 2.36 57.49
CA MET A 4 17.96 1.86 56.15
C MET A 4 16.71 1.49 55.35
N PRO A 5 16.08 2.46 54.65
CA PRO A 5 15.34 2.14 53.43
C PRO A 5 15.29 3.29 52.41
N TYR A 6 16.41 3.98 52.11
CA TYR A 6 16.38 5.11 51.17
C TYR A 6 17.13 4.85 49.86
N MET A 7 18.27 4.13 49.89
CA MET A 7 19.13 3.99 48.71
C MET A 7 18.65 2.92 47.71
N LEU A 8 17.98 1.85 48.18
CA LEU A 8 17.47 0.78 47.30
C LEU A 8 16.23 1.22 46.51
N ARG A 9 15.44 2.17 47.05
CA ARG A 9 14.22 2.68 46.42
C ARG A 9 14.55 3.60 45.23
N ASN A 10 15.58 4.44 45.35
CA ASN A 10 15.96 5.37 44.27
C ASN A 10 16.64 4.68 43.07
N ALA A 11 17.35 3.57 43.29
CA ALA A 11 17.95 2.79 42.20
C ALA A 11 16.90 2.13 41.30
N ILE A 12 15.78 1.67 41.90
CA ILE A 12 14.64 1.08 41.18
C ILE A 12 13.91 2.16 40.35
N PHE A 13 13.75 3.37 40.90
CA PHE A 13 13.16 4.51 40.18
C PHE A 13 13.99 4.94 38.96
N CYS A 14 15.32 4.92 39.03
CA CYS A 14 16.18 5.19 37.87
C CYS A 14 16.08 4.11 36.79
N PHE A 15 15.97 2.83 37.18
CA PHE A 15 15.85 1.73 36.23
C PHE A 15 14.51 1.76 35.46
N ILE A 16 13.42 2.11 36.15
CA ILE A 16 12.09 2.26 35.52
C ILE A 16 12.07 3.46 34.56
N ALA A 17 12.73 4.57 34.91
CA ALA A 17 12.79 5.76 34.05
C ALA A 17 13.57 5.52 32.74
N VAL A 18 14.67 4.76 32.79
CA VAL A 18 15.46 4.42 31.59
C VAL A 18 14.72 3.40 30.70
N ALA A 19 14.02 2.44 31.30
CA ALA A 19 13.21 1.47 30.56
C ALA A 19 12.02 2.14 29.83
N LEU A 20 11.38 3.14 30.46
CA LEU A 20 10.29 3.90 29.83
C LEU A 20 10.79 4.76 28.66
N LEU A 21 11.99 5.33 28.76
CA LEU A 21 12.59 6.14 27.69
C LEU A 21 12.94 5.31 26.45
N LEU A 22 13.38 4.06 26.65
CA LEU A 22 13.68 3.11 25.56
C LEU A 22 12.43 2.64 24.81
N VAL A 23 11.28 2.53 25.50
CA VAL A 23 9.99 2.16 24.86
C VAL A 23 9.46 3.27 23.96
N CYS A 24 9.68 4.55 24.29
CA CYS A 24 9.25 5.67 23.46
C CYS A 24 9.99 5.77 22.12
N LEU A 25 11.24 5.30 22.04
CA LEU A 25 12.03 5.28 20.80
C LEU A 25 11.52 4.25 19.77
N VAL A 26 10.86 3.18 20.22
CA VAL A 26 10.32 2.13 19.32
C VAL A 26 9.00 2.58 18.66
N VAL A 27 8.24 3.46 19.31
CA VAL A 27 6.94 3.93 18.78
C VAL A 27 7.08 5.13 17.84
N ALA A 28 8.17 5.90 17.93
CA ALA A 28 8.43 7.02 17.03
C ALA A 28 8.79 6.60 15.58
N GLY A 29 8.96 5.29 15.31
CA GLY A 29 9.25 4.74 13.99
C GLY A 29 8.03 4.23 13.21
N CYS A 30 6.81 4.34 13.74
CA CYS A 30 5.58 3.92 13.05
C CYS A 30 4.73 5.13 12.66
N GLY A 31 5.35 6.05 11.93
CA GLY A 31 4.68 7.11 11.19
C GLY A 31 4.98 6.90 9.72
N ASP A 32 3.94 6.74 8.91
CA ASP A 32 3.94 6.52 7.46
C ASP A 32 4.16 5.06 6.98
N GLY A 33 3.09 4.26 7.10
CA GLY A 33 2.24 4.05 5.92
C GLY A 33 2.80 3.28 4.71
N GLN A 34 3.97 2.65 4.76
CA GLN A 34 4.31 1.57 3.83
C GLN A 34 5.02 0.46 4.57
N GLN A 35 4.22 -0.51 5.02
CA GLN A 35 4.69 -1.83 5.41
C GLN A 35 5.40 -2.46 4.19
N LYS A 36 6.71 -2.23 4.09
CA LYS A 36 7.62 -3.10 3.34
C LYS A 36 7.54 -4.46 4.01
N ALA A 37 6.57 -5.26 3.60
CA ALA A 37 6.63 -6.68 3.83
C ALA A 37 7.94 -7.16 3.19
N GLU A 38 8.80 -7.84 3.94
CA GLU A 38 9.80 -8.72 3.36
C GLU A 38 9.03 -9.80 2.58
N GLY A 39 8.76 -9.53 1.30
CA GLY A 39 7.75 -10.19 0.50
C GLY A 39 7.49 -9.39 -0.76
N LYS A 40 7.05 -10.06 -1.82
CA LYS A 40 6.96 -9.56 -3.20
C LYS A 40 6.52 -8.08 -3.32
N ALA A 41 7.12 -7.35 -4.26
CA ALA A 41 6.68 -6.02 -4.63
C ALA A 41 5.28 -6.10 -5.26
N ARG A 42 4.29 -5.44 -4.65
CA ARG A 42 2.92 -5.44 -5.17
C ARG A 42 2.75 -4.42 -6.28
N VAL A 43 2.12 -4.84 -7.37
CA VAL A 43 1.75 -3.99 -8.51
C VAL A 43 0.25 -4.17 -8.75
N LYS A 44 -0.51 -3.08 -8.80
CA LYS A 44 -1.96 -3.08 -9.03
C LYS A 44 -2.29 -2.68 -10.46
N LEU A 45 -3.07 -3.51 -11.13
CA LEU A 45 -3.65 -3.23 -12.44
C LEU A 45 -5.16 -3.06 -12.32
N LEU A 46 -5.69 -1.95 -12.82
CA LEU A 46 -7.13 -1.75 -12.96
C LEU A 46 -7.56 -1.85 -14.43
N GLY A 47 -8.42 -2.80 -14.72
CA GLY A 47 -9.03 -2.99 -16.03
C GLY A 47 -10.55 -2.87 -15.98
N TRP A 48 -11.16 -3.01 -17.15
CA TRP A 48 -12.61 -3.04 -17.29
C TRP A 48 -13.03 -4.21 -18.16
N GLY A 49 -14.23 -4.73 -17.93
CA GLY A 49 -14.77 -5.83 -18.71
C GLY A 49 -15.78 -6.66 -17.94
N ASP A 50 -15.83 -7.93 -18.33
CA ASP A 50 -16.78 -8.93 -17.85
C ASP A 50 -16.07 -10.13 -17.21
N THR A 51 -16.82 -11.19 -16.92
CA THR A 51 -16.28 -12.44 -16.38
C THR A 51 -15.25 -13.11 -17.30
N THR A 52 -15.40 -12.97 -18.62
CA THR A 52 -14.40 -13.44 -19.59
C THR A 52 -13.08 -12.68 -19.44
N SER A 53 -13.17 -11.37 -19.24
CA SER A 53 -12.02 -10.49 -19.03
C SER A 53 -11.30 -10.85 -17.72
N MET A 54 -12.03 -11.09 -16.64
CA MET A 54 -11.47 -11.57 -15.37
C MET A 54 -10.70 -12.89 -15.55
N ALA A 55 -11.26 -13.86 -16.28
CA ALA A 55 -10.60 -15.14 -16.52
C ALA A 55 -9.30 -14.98 -17.33
N LYS A 56 -9.30 -14.11 -18.34
CA LYS A 56 -8.09 -13.79 -19.12
C LYS A 56 -7.01 -13.17 -18.23
N TYR A 57 -7.36 -12.19 -17.40
CA TYR A 57 -6.39 -11.51 -16.55
C TYR A 57 -5.82 -12.45 -15.48
N ARG A 58 -6.59 -13.41 -14.96
CA ARG A 58 -6.04 -14.43 -14.04
C ARG A 58 -4.94 -15.28 -14.68
N ILE A 59 -5.10 -15.65 -15.95
CA ILE A 59 -4.05 -16.37 -16.70
C ILE A 59 -2.80 -15.50 -16.87
N ILE A 60 -3.00 -14.20 -17.11
CA ILE A 60 -1.89 -13.23 -17.24
C ILE A 60 -1.16 -13.06 -15.90
N GLU A 61 -1.88 -12.92 -14.79
CA GLU A 61 -1.32 -12.88 -13.43
C GLU A 61 -0.44 -14.10 -13.17
N GLU A 62 -1.00 -15.31 -13.34
CA GLU A 62 -0.29 -16.56 -13.08
C GLU A 62 0.98 -16.69 -13.94
N ALA A 63 0.91 -16.32 -15.22
CA ALA A 63 2.06 -16.37 -16.13
C ALA A 63 3.11 -15.30 -15.80
N PHE A 64 2.67 -14.10 -15.45
CA PHE A 64 3.55 -12.99 -15.10
C PHE A 64 4.29 -13.27 -13.79
N GLU A 65 3.60 -13.74 -12.75
CA GLU A 65 4.24 -14.06 -11.47
C GLU A 65 5.19 -15.27 -11.56
N LYS A 66 4.89 -16.24 -12.41
CA LYS A 66 5.79 -17.38 -12.66
C LYS A 66 7.13 -16.93 -13.22
N THR A 67 7.12 -15.89 -14.06
CA THR A 67 8.34 -15.33 -14.66
C THR A 67 8.97 -14.22 -13.80
N ASN A 68 8.19 -13.61 -12.91
CA ASN A 68 8.59 -12.53 -12.03
C ASN A 68 8.23 -12.85 -10.56
N PRO A 69 8.93 -13.80 -9.92
CA PRO A 69 8.55 -14.30 -8.59
C PRO A 69 8.67 -13.25 -7.47
N ALA A 70 9.39 -12.15 -7.73
CA ALA A 70 9.51 -11.02 -6.81
C ALA A 70 8.34 -10.03 -6.89
N ILE A 71 7.38 -10.22 -7.82
CA ILE A 71 6.25 -9.32 -8.03
C ILE A 71 4.94 -10.05 -7.70
N ASP A 72 4.05 -9.36 -6.97
CA ASP A 72 2.66 -9.75 -6.68
C ASP A 72 1.75 -8.87 -7.56
N LEU A 73 1.26 -9.43 -8.66
CA LEU A 73 0.42 -8.70 -9.62
C LEU A 73 -1.05 -8.87 -9.23
N VAL A 74 -1.70 -7.77 -8.86
CA VAL A 74 -3.11 -7.76 -8.46
C VAL A 74 -3.93 -7.06 -9.53
N VAL A 75 -4.77 -7.80 -10.25
CA VAL A 75 -5.69 -7.25 -11.26
C VAL A 75 -7.11 -7.11 -10.69
N GLU A 76 -7.65 -5.90 -10.76
CA GLU A 76 -9.06 -5.61 -10.49
C GLU A 76 -9.77 -5.27 -11.81
N ILE A 77 -10.82 -6.04 -12.13
CA ILE A 77 -11.67 -5.80 -13.29
C ILE A 77 -13.02 -5.27 -12.81
N LEU A 78 -13.35 -4.08 -13.27
CA LEU A 78 -14.63 -3.44 -13.03
C LEU A 78 -15.54 -3.55 -14.26
N ASP A 79 -16.85 -3.43 -14.07
CA ASP A 79 -17.73 -3.12 -15.19
C ASP A 79 -17.36 -1.74 -15.78
N GLY A 80 -17.65 -1.54 -17.06
CA GLY A 80 -17.24 -0.32 -17.77
C GLY A 80 -17.74 0.97 -17.11
N GLU A 81 -18.97 1.00 -16.59
CA GLU A 81 -19.52 2.18 -15.93
C GLU A 81 -18.75 2.48 -14.64
N SER A 82 -18.55 1.47 -13.79
CA SER A 82 -17.78 1.61 -12.56
C SER A 82 -16.34 2.01 -12.83
N TYR A 83 -15.71 1.47 -13.87
CA TYR A 83 -14.36 1.82 -14.26
C TYR A 83 -14.23 3.31 -14.61
N HIS A 84 -15.08 3.77 -15.54
CA HIS A 84 -15.07 5.16 -16.01
C HIS A 84 -15.43 6.16 -14.91
N ARG A 85 -16.22 5.74 -13.91
CA ARG A 85 -16.54 6.56 -12.74
C ARG A 85 -15.40 6.58 -11.72
N LYS A 86 -14.82 5.42 -11.38
CA LYS A 86 -13.86 5.31 -10.27
C LYS A 86 -12.46 5.76 -10.64
N LEU A 87 -11.96 5.44 -11.84
CA LEU A 87 -10.57 5.73 -12.21
C LEU A 87 -10.23 7.24 -12.12
N PRO A 88 -11.04 8.17 -12.65
CA PRO A 88 -10.75 9.60 -12.52
C PRO A 88 -10.74 10.08 -11.06
N ILE A 89 -11.59 9.50 -10.20
CA ILE A 89 -11.61 9.82 -8.77
C ILE A 89 -10.31 9.38 -8.12
N MET A 90 -9.87 8.14 -8.38
CA MET A 90 -8.63 7.59 -7.84
C MET A 90 -7.40 8.39 -8.28
N ILE A 91 -7.35 8.84 -9.53
CA ILE A 91 -6.29 9.71 -10.05
C ILE A 91 -6.32 11.08 -9.34
N ALA A 92 -7.50 11.68 -9.20
CA ALA A 92 -7.64 12.98 -8.53
C ALA A 92 -7.34 12.91 -7.02
N SER A 93 -7.49 11.74 -6.39
CA SER A 93 -7.25 11.52 -4.96
C SER A 93 -5.88 10.92 -4.64
N ASP A 94 -4.95 10.90 -5.61
CA ASP A 94 -3.59 10.34 -5.43
C ASP A 94 -3.58 8.88 -4.97
N SER A 95 -4.61 8.13 -5.37
CA SER A 95 -4.80 6.71 -5.02
C SER A 95 -4.96 5.86 -6.29
N ALA A 96 -4.35 6.30 -7.39
CA ALA A 96 -4.40 5.61 -8.67
C ALA A 96 -3.73 4.22 -8.58
N PRO A 97 -4.17 3.25 -9.41
CA PRO A 97 -3.44 2.00 -9.59
C PRO A 97 -2.10 2.25 -10.30
N ASP A 98 -1.15 1.33 -10.17
CA ASP A 98 0.14 1.40 -10.86
C ASP A 98 -0.02 1.27 -12.39
N ILE A 99 -0.99 0.46 -12.81
CA ILE A 99 -1.33 0.22 -14.22
C ILE A 99 -2.84 0.36 -14.38
N PHE A 100 -3.30 1.01 -15.43
CA PHE A 100 -4.71 1.02 -15.80
C PHE A 100 -4.90 0.89 -17.30
N GLU A 101 -6.00 0.23 -17.68
CA GLU A 101 -6.35 0.05 -19.10
C GLU A 101 -6.81 1.36 -19.77
N CYS A 102 -5.96 1.94 -20.61
CA CYS A 102 -6.31 3.13 -21.38
C CYS A 102 -6.58 2.75 -22.85
N VAL A 103 -7.74 3.15 -23.39
CA VAL A 103 -8.05 2.99 -24.81
C VAL A 103 -7.64 4.26 -25.56
N PRO A 104 -6.56 4.23 -26.35
CA PRO A 104 -6.02 5.43 -27.00
C PRO A 104 -6.93 5.97 -28.11
N GLU A 105 -7.83 5.14 -28.64
CA GLU A 105 -8.70 5.47 -29.77
C GLU A 105 -9.84 6.43 -29.39
N SER A 106 -10.15 6.55 -28.10
CA SER A 106 -11.11 7.54 -27.64
C SER A 106 -10.40 8.85 -27.33
N PRO A 107 -10.68 9.95 -28.07
CA PRO A 107 -10.06 11.26 -27.83
C PRO A 107 -10.38 11.83 -26.44
N ALA A 108 -11.34 11.24 -25.72
CA ALA A 108 -11.69 11.58 -24.35
C ALA A 108 -10.83 10.87 -23.28
N PHE A 109 -10.08 9.83 -23.62
CA PHE A 109 -9.36 8.99 -22.63
C PHE A 109 -7.90 9.38 -22.48
N PHE A 110 -7.05 9.06 -23.45
CA PHE A 110 -5.61 9.27 -23.28
C PHE A 110 -5.24 10.75 -23.04
N PRO A 111 -5.77 11.73 -23.81
CA PRO A 111 -5.47 13.14 -23.55
C PRO A 111 -6.00 13.65 -22.20
N SER A 112 -7.10 13.10 -21.69
CA SER A 112 -7.68 13.56 -20.42
C SER A 112 -6.87 13.13 -19.20
N TYR A 113 -6.22 11.98 -19.27
CA TYR A 113 -5.28 11.52 -18.24
C TYR A 113 -3.90 12.14 -18.42
N ALA A 114 -3.35 12.22 -19.63
CA ALA A 114 -2.01 12.76 -19.87
C ALA A 114 -1.86 14.27 -19.60
N SER A 115 -2.95 15.04 -19.73
CA SER A 115 -2.94 16.50 -19.47
C SER A 115 -3.16 16.87 -18.00
N LYS A 116 -3.81 15.98 -17.25
CA LYS A 116 -3.87 16.05 -15.80
C LYS A 116 -2.58 15.41 -15.28
N ARG A 117 -2.04 15.82 -14.14
CA ARG A 117 -0.85 15.18 -13.56
C ARG A 117 -1.20 13.78 -13.01
N ALA A 118 -1.63 12.89 -13.89
CA ALA A 118 -1.79 11.46 -13.63
C ALA A 118 -0.44 10.75 -13.78
#